data_AF-A0A9E3NVX4-F1
#
_entry.id   AF-A0A9E3NVX4-F1
#
_cell.length_a   1.000
_cell.length_b   1.000
_cell.length_c   1.000
_cell.angle_alpha   90.00
_cell.angle_beta   90.00
_cell.angle_gamma   90.00
#
_symmetry.space_group_name_H-M   'P 1'
#
loop_
_entity.id
_entity.type
_entity.pdbx_description
1 polymer ?
#
loop_
_entity_poly.entity_id
_entity_poly.type
_entity_poly.pdbx_seq_one_letter_code
_entity_poly.pdbx_strand_id
1 'polypeptide(L)'
;MPLRQAASRVRSPLVAVVGTIAFGTLAAIACTTDYQLGKEDVAYGGPNALAGKRPPAGTLDSLQDGGAGGSSGSNNTPKCVAAGGTLAGDGGACSVSFANDVLGAFGNAGCAAAGCHGGVTPQNEPRIEPSDGPGMWAEFQAFTISTGQAYINPCSTDDKESAMGCNLYPAGQVGACGVHMPTTGNVPATVIQTIETWLKCGSPNN
;
A
#
# COMPACT_ATOMS: atom_id res chain seq x y z
N MET A 1 60.19 10.93 22.62
CA MET A 1 60.92 9.65 22.45
C MET A 1 60.50 9.05 21.11
N PRO A 2 61.42 8.89 20.15
CA PRO A 2 61.16 8.37 18.80
C PRO A 2 61.40 6.86 18.68
N LEU A 3 61.15 6.29 17.49
CA LEU A 3 61.48 4.92 16.98
C LEU A 3 60.38 3.87 17.25
N ARG A 4 59.91 3.04 16.31
CA ARG A 4 60.47 2.49 15.06
C ARG A 4 59.36 2.10 14.07
N GLN A 5 59.65 2.27 12.78
CA GLN A 5 58.98 1.61 11.65
C GLN A 5 59.30 0.11 11.64
N ALA A 6 58.38 -0.72 11.14
CA ALA A 6 58.69 -2.01 10.54
C ALA A 6 57.76 -2.23 9.34
N ALA A 7 58.32 -2.04 8.15
CA ALA A 7 57.75 -2.49 6.89
C ALA A 7 58.03 -3.98 6.72
N SER A 8 57.03 -4.76 6.31
CA SER A 8 57.26 -6.08 5.72
C SER A 8 56.56 -6.12 4.37
N ARG A 9 57.37 -6.11 3.31
CA ARG A 9 56.96 -6.37 1.94
C ARG A 9 56.94 -7.88 1.74
N VAL A 10 55.80 -8.45 1.36
CA VAL A 10 55.74 -9.80 0.77
C VAL A 10 55.31 -9.67 -0.68
N ARG A 11 56.14 -10.25 -1.55
CA ARG A 11 56.03 -10.27 -3.01
C ARG A 11 55.01 -11.32 -3.47
N SER A 12 54.40 -11.02 -4.61
CA SER A 12 53.39 -11.76 -5.38
C SER A 12 53.75 -13.22 -5.71
N PRO A 13 52.75 -14.01 -6.13
CA PRO A 13 52.70 -14.31 -7.56
C PRO A 13 51.35 -14.05 -8.23
N LEU A 14 51.50 -13.67 -9.49
CA LEU A 14 50.53 -13.50 -10.56
C LEU A 14 49.79 -14.83 -10.81
N VAL A 15 48.45 -14.83 -10.77
CA VAL A 15 47.64 -15.90 -11.33
C VAL A 15 46.61 -15.27 -12.25
N ALA A 16 46.87 -15.40 -13.55
CA ALA A 16 45.91 -15.13 -14.60
C ALA A 16 44.95 -16.33 -14.70
N VAL A 17 43.66 -16.11 -14.51
CA VAL A 17 42.61 -17.01 -14.99
C VAL A 17 41.68 -16.18 -15.86
N VAL A 18 41.87 -16.35 -17.16
CA VAL A 18 40.93 -15.94 -18.20
C VAL A 18 39.76 -16.93 -18.15
N GLY A 19 38.58 -16.44 -17.75
CA GLY A 19 37.35 -17.21 -17.73
C GLY A 19 36.20 -16.37 -18.26
N THR A 20 36.08 -16.29 -19.58
CA THR A 20 34.90 -15.75 -20.26
C THR A 20 33.72 -16.71 -20.07
N ILE A 21 32.77 -16.35 -19.21
CA ILE A 21 31.45 -17.01 -19.17
C ILE A 21 30.51 -16.22 -20.07
N ALA A 22 30.23 -16.79 -21.24
CA ALA A 22 29.17 -16.34 -22.12
C ALA A 22 27.82 -16.75 -21.50
N PHE A 23 27.13 -15.81 -20.85
CA PHE A 23 25.72 -15.98 -20.51
C PHE A 23 24.87 -15.61 -21.73
N GLY A 24 24.57 -16.64 -22.52
CA GLY A 24 23.58 -16.57 -23.58
C GLY A 24 22.18 -16.36 -23.00
N THR A 25 21.56 -15.27 -23.44
CA THR A 25 20.13 -15.11 -23.77
C THR A 25 19.09 -15.93 -22.98
N LEU A 26 18.35 -15.17 -22.16
CA LEU A 26 16.90 -15.24 -21.95
C LEU A 26 16.16 -16.31 -22.78
N ALA A 27 15.73 -17.37 -22.10
CA ALA A 27 14.52 -18.09 -22.46
C ALA A 27 13.54 -17.92 -21.30
N ALA A 28 12.61 -16.98 -21.45
CA ALA A 28 11.45 -16.84 -20.60
C ALA A 28 10.60 -18.11 -20.73
N ILE A 29 10.79 -19.06 -19.81
CA ILE A 29 9.82 -20.12 -19.61
C ILE A 29 8.63 -19.46 -18.92
N ALA A 30 7.61 -19.26 -19.72
CA ALA A 30 6.39 -18.54 -19.43
C ALA A 30 5.74 -18.96 -18.10
N CYS A 31 5.49 -17.98 -17.23
CA CYS A 31 4.42 -18.04 -16.23
C CYS A 31 3.05 -17.74 -16.87
N THR A 32 2.82 -18.15 -18.12
CA THR A 32 1.47 -18.17 -18.70
C THR A 32 0.86 -19.53 -18.35
N THR A 33 0.30 -19.63 -17.14
CA THR A 33 -0.71 -20.66 -16.92
C THR A 33 -1.83 -20.44 -17.95
N ASP A 34 -2.48 -21.53 -18.41
CA ASP A 34 -3.50 -21.53 -19.47
C ASP A 34 -4.62 -20.47 -19.29
N TYR A 35 -4.75 -19.91 -18.10
CA TYR A 35 -5.61 -18.77 -17.78
C TYR A 35 -5.35 -17.52 -18.65
N GLN A 36 -4.11 -17.27 -19.07
CA GLN A 36 -3.76 -16.11 -19.93
C GLN A 36 -4.06 -16.34 -21.42
N LEU A 37 -4.26 -17.60 -21.84
CA LEU A 37 -4.52 -17.93 -23.26
C LEU A 37 -6.01 -17.91 -23.62
N GLY A 38 -6.90 -17.67 -22.66
CA GLY A 38 -8.31 -17.38 -22.92
C GLY A 38 -9.01 -18.41 -23.80
N LYS A 39 -8.65 -19.70 -23.67
CA LYS A 39 -9.34 -20.76 -24.40
C LYS A 39 -10.62 -21.13 -23.68
N GLU A 40 -11.65 -20.37 -24.05
CA GLU A 40 -13.08 -20.67 -24.05
C GLU A 40 -13.65 -21.35 -22.79
N ASP A 41 -13.67 -20.60 -21.68
CA ASP A 41 -14.71 -20.78 -20.68
C ASP A 41 -15.90 -19.88 -21.02
N VAL A 42 -16.98 -20.49 -21.53
CA VAL A 42 -18.21 -19.80 -21.98
C VAL A 42 -18.84 -18.99 -20.83
N ALA A 43 -18.53 -19.30 -19.57
CA ALA A 43 -19.08 -18.59 -18.41
C ALA A 43 -18.43 -17.22 -18.15
N TYR A 44 -17.22 -16.97 -18.65
CA TYR A 44 -16.41 -15.81 -18.22
C TYR A 44 -15.99 -14.85 -19.33
N GLY A 45 -16.48 -15.04 -20.56
CA GLY A 45 -16.22 -14.14 -21.68
C GLY A 45 -14.78 -14.20 -22.21
N GLY A 46 -14.52 -13.46 -23.29
CA GLY A 46 -13.20 -13.43 -23.93
C GLY A 46 -12.08 -12.89 -23.02
N PRO A 47 -10.81 -12.97 -23.46
CA PRO A 47 -9.66 -12.53 -22.68
C PRO A 47 -9.86 -11.12 -22.09
N ASN A 48 -9.61 -10.95 -20.79
CA ASN A 48 -9.82 -9.72 -20.00
C ASN A 48 -11.27 -9.30 -19.72
N ALA A 49 -12.29 -10.12 -20.00
CA ALA A 49 -13.68 -9.77 -19.68
C ALA A 49 -13.94 -9.51 -18.18
N LEU A 50 -13.07 -9.98 -17.28
CA LEU A 50 -13.16 -9.80 -15.83
C LEU A 50 -12.10 -8.85 -15.24
N ALA A 51 -11.22 -8.28 -16.07
CA ALA A 51 -10.24 -7.32 -15.56
C ALA A 51 -10.98 -6.09 -15.01
N GLY A 52 -10.81 -5.82 -13.71
CA GLY A 52 -11.51 -4.73 -13.02
C GLY A 52 -12.97 -5.02 -12.64
N LYS A 53 -13.43 -6.27 -12.72
CA LYS A 53 -14.73 -6.68 -12.19
C LYS A 53 -14.53 -7.41 -10.86
N ARG A 54 -15.19 -6.92 -9.80
CA ARG A 54 -15.30 -7.62 -8.51
C ARG A 54 -16.11 -8.90 -8.75
N PRO A 55 -15.76 -10.06 -8.14
CA PRO A 55 -16.59 -11.25 -8.21
C PRO A 55 -18.02 -10.93 -7.77
N PRO A 56 -19.05 -11.55 -8.37
CA PRO A 56 -20.42 -11.34 -7.93
C PRO A 56 -20.49 -11.62 -6.44
N ALA A 57 -21.00 -10.62 -5.72
CA ALA A 57 -21.30 -10.71 -4.30
C ALA A 57 -21.95 -12.06 -3.99
N GLY A 58 -21.39 -12.81 -3.03
CA GLY A 58 -22.12 -13.91 -2.42
C GLY A 58 -23.47 -13.37 -1.93
N THR A 59 -24.49 -14.22 -1.91
CA THR A 59 -25.94 -13.93 -1.74
C THR A 59 -26.37 -13.15 -0.48
N LEU A 60 -25.45 -12.50 0.23
CA LEU A 60 -25.69 -11.59 1.35
C LEU A 60 -25.31 -10.13 1.06
N ASP A 61 -24.53 -9.83 0.02
CA ASP A 61 -24.07 -8.46 -0.29
C ASP A 61 -24.98 -7.78 -1.35
N SER A 62 -26.30 -7.94 -1.20
CA SER A 62 -27.28 -7.20 -2.01
C SER A 62 -27.56 -5.82 -1.42
N LEU A 63 -26.67 -4.86 -1.66
CA LEU A 63 -27.04 -3.45 -1.85
C LEU A 63 -26.18 -2.85 -2.97
N GLN A 64 -26.82 -2.78 -4.14
CA GLN A 64 -26.62 -1.93 -5.32
C GLN A 64 -25.92 -0.58 -5.06
N ASP A 65 -25.23 0.08 -5.99
CA ASP A 65 -24.85 -0.15 -7.39
C ASP A 65 -23.73 0.86 -7.73
N GLY A 66 -22.92 0.58 -8.74
CA GLY A 66 -21.88 1.50 -9.23
C GLY A 66 -22.42 2.68 -10.04
N GLY A 67 -21.60 3.73 -10.17
CA GLY A 67 -21.85 4.82 -11.11
C GLY A 67 -21.04 6.08 -10.82
N ALA A 68 -20.29 6.55 -11.81
CA ALA A 68 -19.66 7.86 -11.82
C ALA A 68 -20.72 8.98 -11.78
N GLY A 69 -20.43 10.07 -11.07
CA GLY A 69 -21.27 11.28 -11.03
C GLY A 69 -21.70 11.63 -9.62
N GLY A 70 -21.14 12.70 -9.07
CA GLY A 70 -21.29 13.07 -7.67
C GLY A 70 -22.69 13.48 -7.23
N SER A 71 -22.92 13.40 -5.93
CA SER A 71 -23.58 14.42 -5.10
C SER A 71 -23.68 13.92 -3.67
N SER A 72 -23.12 14.72 -2.75
CA SER A 72 -23.64 15.03 -1.41
C SER A 72 -24.59 14.00 -0.77
N GLY A 73 -24.05 13.16 0.12
CA GLY A 73 -24.84 12.32 1.02
C GLY A 73 -24.24 10.94 1.30
N SER A 74 -22.98 10.87 1.72
CA SER A 74 -22.33 9.60 2.04
C SER A 74 -22.89 8.98 3.32
N ASN A 75 -23.73 7.95 3.19
CA ASN A 75 -23.91 6.91 4.20
C ASN A 75 -22.65 6.02 4.29
N ASN A 76 -21.47 6.61 4.46
CA ASN A 76 -20.19 5.89 4.63
C ASN A 76 -19.96 5.58 6.10
N THR A 77 -20.92 4.90 6.73
CA THR A 77 -20.79 4.43 8.11
C THR A 77 -19.56 3.53 8.19
N PRO A 78 -18.57 3.84 9.04
CA PRO A 78 -17.38 3.01 9.09
C PRO A 78 -17.72 1.56 9.46
N LYS A 79 -17.01 0.59 8.87
CA LYS A 79 -17.28 -0.84 9.11
C LYS A 79 -17.39 -1.18 10.60
N CYS A 80 -16.55 -0.56 11.42
CA CYS A 80 -16.55 -0.74 12.87
C CYS A 80 -17.80 -0.14 13.55
N VAL A 81 -18.35 0.98 13.05
CA VAL A 81 -19.60 1.56 13.53
C VAL A 81 -20.81 0.74 13.09
N ALA A 82 -20.80 0.22 11.85
CA ALA A 82 -21.83 -0.69 11.37
C ALA A 82 -21.92 -1.99 12.21
N ALA A 83 -20.79 -2.40 12.82
CA ALA A 83 -20.72 -3.50 13.78
C ALA A 83 -21.12 -3.13 15.22
N GLY A 84 -21.62 -1.90 15.46
CA GLY A 84 -22.02 -1.40 16.77
C GLY A 84 -20.92 -0.69 17.57
N GLY A 85 -19.76 -0.46 16.96
CA GLY A 85 -18.70 0.37 17.54
C GLY A 85 -19.02 1.87 17.54
N THR A 86 -18.14 2.64 18.15
CA THR A 86 -18.20 4.12 18.16
C THR A 86 -16.91 4.68 17.59
N LEU A 87 -16.96 5.84 16.95
CA LEU A 87 -15.76 6.50 16.45
C LEU A 87 -14.89 6.89 17.65
N ALA A 88 -13.59 6.59 17.56
CA ALA A 88 -12.65 6.87 18.64
C ALA A 88 -12.24 8.35 18.69
N GLY A 89 -12.36 9.05 17.56
CA GLY A 89 -12.20 10.49 17.47
C GLY A 89 -13.43 11.09 16.79
N ASP A 90 -14.32 11.71 17.56
CA ASP A 90 -15.49 12.44 17.04
C ASP A 90 -15.06 13.75 16.34
N GLY A 91 -14.27 13.65 15.26
CA GLY A 91 -14.02 14.72 14.29
C GLY A 91 -13.33 16.01 14.77
N GLY A 92 -12.83 16.12 16.00
CA GLY A 92 -12.54 17.44 16.58
C GLY A 92 -11.21 17.67 17.33
N ALA A 93 -10.37 16.66 17.59
CA ALA A 93 -9.23 16.84 18.50
C ALA A 93 -7.85 16.48 17.92
N CYS A 94 -7.78 15.99 16.69
CA CYS A 94 -6.47 15.69 16.09
C CYS A 94 -5.83 16.95 15.52
N SER A 95 -4.59 17.24 15.92
CA SER A 95 -3.80 18.30 15.30
C SER A 95 -3.35 17.97 13.88
N VAL A 96 -3.52 16.70 13.46
CA VAL A 96 -3.24 16.20 12.12
C VAL A 96 -4.57 16.00 11.39
N SER A 97 -4.74 16.64 10.25
CA SER A 97 -5.88 16.51 9.35
C SER A 97 -5.61 15.45 8.30
N PHE A 98 -6.62 14.60 8.02
CA PHE A 98 -6.50 13.63 6.94
C PHE A 98 -6.25 14.34 5.60
N ALA A 99 -7.09 15.30 5.26
CA ALA A 99 -7.05 15.98 3.97
C ALA A 99 -5.80 16.87 3.80
N ASN A 100 -5.38 17.58 4.86
CA ASN A 100 -4.30 18.56 4.74
C ASN A 100 -2.92 17.96 5.01
N ASP A 101 -2.79 17.08 6.01
CA ASP A 101 -1.50 16.59 6.47
C ASP A 101 -1.20 15.20 5.94
N VAL A 102 -2.12 14.24 6.11
CA VAL A 102 -1.89 12.84 5.70
C VAL A 102 -1.82 12.74 4.17
N LEU A 103 -2.78 13.29 3.45
CA LEU A 103 -2.77 13.29 1.98
C LEU A 103 -1.63 14.12 1.41
N GLY A 104 -1.31 15.26 2.03
CA GLY A 104 -0.14 16.06 1.69
C GLY A 104 1.16 15.27 1.85
N ALA A 105 1.29 14.51 2.94
CA ALA A 105 2.44 13.65 3.20
C ALA A 105 2.57 12.53 2.17
N PHE A 106 1.46 11.90 1.75
CA PHE A 106 1.47 10.92 0.67
C PHE A 106 1.88 11.51 -0.68
N GLY A 107 1.38 12.69 -1.02
CA GLY A 107 1.78 13.41 -2.22
C GLY A 107 3.29 13.67 -2.24
N ASN A 108 3.83 14.20 -1.15
CA ASN A 108 5.26 14.52 -1.00
C ASN A 108 6.16 13.28 -0.98
N ALA A 109 5.65 12.14 -0.49
CA ALA A 109 6.37 10.87 -0.49
C ALA A 109 6.28 10.10 -1.83
N GLY A 110 5.57 10.65 -2.82
CA GLY A 110 5.40 10.02 -4.14
C GLY A 110 4.41 8.85 -4.16
N CYS A 111 3.63 8.63 -3.09
CA CYS A 111 2.65 7.54 -3.03
C CYS A 111 1.56 7.70 -4.10
N ALA A 112 1.20 8.95 -4.42
CA ALA A 112 0.23 9.32 -5.46
C ALA A 112 0.77 9.21 -6.89
N ALA A 113 1.99 8.70 -7.11
CA ALA A 113 2.53 8.54 -8.46
C ALA A 113 1.74 7.49 -9.27
N ALA A 114 1.65 7.66 -10.59
CA ALA A 114 0.88 6.82 -11.51
C ALA A 114 1.26 5.32 -11.53
N GLY A 115 2.45 4.97 -11.04
CA GLY A 115 2.92 3.58 -10.92
C GLY A 115 2.82 3.01 -9.51
N CYS A 116 2.30 3.79 -8.56
CA CYS A 116 2.12 3.42 -7.17
C CYS A 116 0.62 3.40 -6.87
N HIS A 117 0.07 4.39 -6.16
CA HIS A 117 -1.35 4.41 -5.78
C HIS A 117 -2.18 5.49 -6.50
N GLY A 118 -1.54 6.37 -7.26
CA GLY A 118 -2.25 7.31 -8.14
C GLY A 118 -2.36 6.79 -9.57
N GLY A 119 -3.13 7.49 -10.40
CA GLY A 119 -3.13 7.27 -11.84
C GLY A 119 -3.73 5.94 -12.34
N VAL A 120 -3.44 5.63 -13.61
CA VAL A 120 -4.36 4.96 -14.53
C VAL A 120 -4.50 3.45 -14.39
N THR A 121 -5.70 3.02 -14.80
CA THR A 121 -6.32 1.69 -14.75
C THR A 121 -5.45 0.53 -15.25
N PRO A 122 -5.42 -0.61 -14.53
CA PRO A 122 -6.05 -0.81 -13.22
C PRO A 122 -5.29 -0.04 -12.14
N GLN A 123 -6.04 0.69 -11.32
CA GLN A 123 -5.47 1.42 -10.20
C GLN A 123 -5.02 0.44 -9.12
N ASN A 124 -3.83 0.64 -8.55
CA ASN A 124 -3.42 -0.15 -7.39
C ASN A 124 -4.15 0.35 -6.15
N GLU A 125 -4.86 -0.55 -5.47
CA GLU A 125 -5.59 -0.22 -4.26
C GLU A 125 -4.66 -0.18 -3.02
N PRO A 126 -4.96 0.70 -2.04
CA PRO A 126 -6.00 1.73 -2.11
C PRO A 126 -5.52 2.93 -2.96
N ARG A 127 -6.46 3.65 -3.59
CA ARG A 127 -6.17 4.87 -4.36
C ARG A 127 -5.54 5.94 -3.48
N ILE A 128 -4.60 6.70 -4.03
CA ILE A 128 -4.13 7.96 -3.45
C ILE A 128 -4.32 9.09 -4.45
N GLU A 129 -5.28 9.98 -4.14
CA GLU A 129 -5.63 11.20 -4.86
C GLU A 129 -5.71 12.37 -3.87
N PRO A 130 -4.60 13.10 -3.64
CA PRO A 130 -4.53 14.11 -2.59
C PRO A 130 -5.59 15.22 -2.66
N SER A 131 -6.22 15.42 -3.81
CA SER A 131 -7.31 16.38 -3.99
C SER A 131 -8.68 15.89 -3.51
N ASP A 132 -8.83 14.61 -3.17
CA ASP A 132 -10.10 13.97 -2.82
C ASP A 132 -10.09 13.38 -1.39
N GLY A 133 -9.97 14.27 -0.40
CA GLY A 133 -10.00 13.92 1.03
C GLY A 133 -11.19 13.05 1.43
N PRO A 134 -12.44 13.52 1.25
CA PRO A 134 -13.61 12.76 1.69
C PRO A 134 -13.77 11.40 0.99
N GLY A 135 -13.51 11.32 -0.33
CA GLY A 135 -13.59 10.08 -1.08
C GLY A 135 -12.53 9.08 -0.64
N MET A 136 -11.27 9.53 -0.52
CA MET A 136 -10.18 8.67 -0.06
C MET A 136 -10.38 8.14 1.35
N TRP A 137 -10.85 8.96 2.28
CA TRP A 137 -11.08 8.52 3.65
C TRP A 137 -12.11 7.39 3.68
N ALA A 138 -13.20 7.54 2.91
CA ALA A 138 -14.24 6.53 2.79
C ALA A 138 -13.73 5.23 2.19
N GLU A 139 -12.86 5.29 1.18
CA GLU A 139 -12.21 4.12 0.60
C GLU A 139 -11.28 3.45 1.62
N PHE A 140 -10.48 4.22 2.35
CA PHE A 140 -9.52 3.69 3.32
C PHE A 140 -10.19 2.95 4.47
N GLN A 141 -11.28 3.50 5.05
CA GLN A 141 -11.99 2.80 6.13
C GLN A 141 -12.69 1.53 5.62
N ALA A 142 -13.05 1.48 4.33
CA ALA A 142 -13.66 0.30 3.72
C ALA A 142 -12.60 -0.73 3.30
N PHE A 143 -11.35 -0.32 3.08
CA PHE A 143 -10.29 -1.18 2.56
C PHE A 143 -9.73 -2.11 3.64
N THR A 144 -9.39 -3.32 3.22
CA THR A 144 -8.81 -4.36 4.06
C THR A 144 -7.60 -4.91 3.31
N ILE A 145 -6.45 -4.94 3.96
CA ILE A 145 -5.23 -5.46 3.32
C ILE A 145 -5.31 -6.99 3.19
N SER A 146 -4.39 -7.59 2.44
CA SER A 146 -4.39 -9.04 2.15
C SER A 146 -4.34 -9.96 3.38
N THR A 147 -3.93 -9.44 4.55
CA THR A 147 -3.94 -10.17 5.82
C THR A 147 -5.30 -10.17 6.52
N GLY A 148 -6.31 -9.47 5.99
CA GLY A 148 -7.63 -9.31 6.60
C GLY A 148 -7.74 -8.14 7.58
N GLN A 149 -6.66 -7.40 7.81
CA GLN A 149 -6.68 -6.22 8.69
C GLN A 149 -7.24 -4.98 7.98
N ALA A 150 -8.04 -4.18 8.69
CA ALA A 150 -8.54 -2.90 8.19
C ALA A 150 -7.37 -1.95 7.88
N TYR A 151 -7.47 -1.22 6.77
CA TYR A 151 -6.41 -0.29 6.39
C TYR A 151 -6.33 0.90 7.37
N ILE A 152 -7.49 1.45 7.73
CA ILE A 152 -7.64 2.34 8.89
C ILE A 152 -8.80 1.84 9.77
N ASN A 153 -8.68 2.00 11.08
CA ASN A 153 -9.74 1.73 12.04
C ASN A 153 -10.15 3.03 12.76
N PRO A 154 -11.22 3.71 12.32
CA PRO A 154 -11.65 4.96 12.95
C PRO A 154 -12.36 4.76 14.30
N CYS A 155 -12.57 3.52 14.73
CA CYS A 155 -13.13 3.19 16.04
C CYS A 155 -12.06 2.86 17.09
N SER A 156 -10.78 3.12 16.81
CA SER A 156 -9.69 2.85 17.75
C SER A 156 -8.59 3.91 17.73
N THR A 157 -8.05 4.23 18.89
CA THR A 157 -6.85 5.07 19.04
C THR A 157 -5.56 4.24 19.12
N ASP A 158 -5.66 2.91 19.08
CA ASP A 158 -4.49 2.05 18.91
C ASP A 158 -4.10 2.02 17.43
N ASP A 159 -2.96 2.62 17.09
CA ASP A 159 -2.47 2.66 15.72
C ASP A 159 -2.16 1.28 15.15
N LYS A 160 -1.98 0.25 16.01
CA LYS A 160 -1.73 -1.13 15.58
C LYS A 160 -2.97 -1.86 15.09
N GLU A 161 -4.17 -1.32 15.35
CA GLU A 161 -5.40 -1.84 14.75
C GLU A 161 -5.59 -1.38 13.29
N SER A 162 -4.81 -0.39 12.83
CA SER A 162 -4.80 0.08 11.46
C SER A 162 -3.57 -0.43 10.70
N ALA A 163 -3.78 -1.05 9.53
CA ALA A 163 -2.67 -1.59 8.75
C ALA A 163 -1.82 -0.51 8.04
N MET A 164 -2.35 0.70 7.88
CA MET A 164 -1.70 1.78 7.15
C MET A 164 -0.28 2.08 7.66
N GLY A 165 -0.10 2.23 8.98
CA GLY A 165 1.20 2.56 9.56
C GLY A 165 2.21 1.42 9.45
N CYS A 166 1.78 0.19 9.72
CA CYS A 166 2.68 -0.97 9.75
C CYS A 166 3.18 -1.40 8.37
N ASN A 167 2.44 -1.14 7.28
CA ASN A 167 2.93 -1.37 5.93
C ASN A 167 4.07 -0.41 5.52
N LEU A 168 4.32 0.70 6.24
CA LEU A 168 5.38 1.65 5.91
C LEU A 168 6.75 1.23 6.46
N TYR A 169 6.79 0.24 7.34
CA TYR A 169 8.03 -0.28 7.91
C TYR A 169 8.57 -1.43 7.06
N PRO A 170 9.91 -1.52 6.87
CA PRO A 170 10.55 -2.65 6.23
C PRO A 170 10.16 -3.99 6.86
N ALA A 171 9.98 -5.00 6.01
CA ALA A 171 9.63 -6.35 6.46
C ALA A 171 10.64 -6.88 7.50
N GLY A 172 10.12 -7.45 8.59
CA GLY A 172 10.95 -7.96 9.70
C GLY A 172 11.31 -6.93 10.77
N GLN A 173 10.93 -5.65 10.61
CA GLN A 173 11.03 -4.68 11.69
C GLN A 173 9.87 -4.82 12.68
N VAL A 174 10.11 -4.41 13.93
CA VAL A 174 9.08 -4.35 14.96
C VAL A 174 7.98 -3.40 14.51
N GLY A 175 6.74 -3.88 14.51
CA GLY A 175 5.59 -3.10 14.06
C GLY A 175 5.36 -3.11 12.55
N ALA A 176 6.13 -3.88 11.77
CA ALA A 176 5.83 -4.11 10.36
C ALA A 176 4.67 -5.11 10.18
N CYS A 177 3.84 -4.89 9.18
CA CYS A 177 2.77 -5.81 8.78
C CYS A 177 2.67 -5.86 7.25
N GLY A 178 1.95 -6.86 6.73
CA GLY A 178 1.62 -6.94 5.32
C GLY A 178 2.84 -6.88 4.39
N VAL A 179 2.68 -6.18 3.28
CA VAL A 179 3.74 -5.90 2.30
C VAL A 179 4.30 -4.51 2.56
N HIS A 180 5.62 -4.41 2.67
CA HIS A 180 6.30 -3.12 2.82
C HIS A 180 6.04 -2.21 1.61
N MET A 181 5.64 -0.96 1.90
CA MET A 181 5.40 0.08 0.93
C MET A 181 6.29 1.31 1.22
N PRO A 182 6.99 1.84 0.20
CA PRO A 182 7.13 1.30 -1.15
C PRO A 182 7.92 -0.02 -1.17
N THR A 183 7.75 -0.84 -2.21
CA THR A 183 8.49 -2.11 -2.37
C THR A 183 10.01 -1.92 -2.46
N THR A 184 10.47 -0.70 -2.80
CA THR A 184 11.87 -0.29 -2.79
C THR A 184 12.02 1.10 -2.19
N GLY A 185 13.05 1.31 -1.39
CA GLY A 185 13.31 2.59 -0.71
C GLY A 185 12.73 2.63 0.70
N ASN A 186 12.57 3.84 1.24
CA ASN A 186 11.96 4.06 2.55
C ASN A 186 11.06 5.30 2.49
N VAL A 187 9.95 5.27 3.23
CA VAL A 187 9.14 6.46 3.47
C VAL A 187 9.87 7.37 4.47
N PRO A 188 9.91 8.69 4.27
CA PRO A 188 10.51 9.62 5.23
C PRO A 188 9.91 9.45 6.62
N ALA A 189 10.74 9.46 7.66
CA ALA A 189 10.29 9.26 9.04
C ALA A 189 9.22 10.29 9.48
N THR A 190 9.28 11.51 8.96
CA THR A 190 8.29 12.57 9.22
C THR A 190 6.90 12.24 8.66
N VAL A 191 6.84 11.56 7.51
CA VAL A 191 5.58 11.09 6.90
C VAL A 191 4.99 9.97 7.74
N ILE A 192 5.81 9.01 8.16
CA ILE A 192 5.39 7.92 9.05
C ILE A 192 4.84 8.49 10.37
N GLN A 193 5.56 9.43 11.00
CA GLN A 193 5.12 10.08 12.24
C GLN A 193 3.81 10.86 12.08
N THR A 194 3.61 11.53 10.95
CA THR A 194 2.35 12.24 10.65
C THR A 194 1.17 11.27 10.60
N ILE A 195 1.35 10.16 9.88
CA ILE A 195 0.34 9.10 9.75
C ILE A 195 0.05 8.46 11.10
N GLU A 196 1.08 8.04 11.84
CA GLU A 196 0.89 7.41 13.16
C GLU A 196 0.21 8.35 14.16
N THR A 197 0.52 9.66 14.11
CA THR A 197 -0.15 10.65 14.96
C THR A 197 -1.63 10.73 14.63
N TRP A 198 -1.98 10.75 13.35
CA TRP A 198 -3.38 10.74 12.90
C TRP A 198 -4.11 9.43 13.22
N LEU A 199 -3.45 8.28 13.06
CA LEU A 199 -4.01 6.97 13.45
C LEU A 199 -4.30 6.90 14.96
N LYS A 200 -3.38 7.41 15.80
CA LYS A 200 -3.57 7.51 17.25
C LYS A 200 -4.71 8.45 17.67
N CYS A 201 -5.19 9.31 16.77
CA CYS A 201 -6.37 10.13 16.98
C CYS A 201 -7.68 9.42 16.60
N GLY A 202 -7.66 8.15 16.21
CA GLY A 202 -8.86 7.48 15.70
C GLY A 202 -9.13 7.76 14.23
N SER A 203 -8.09 8.06 13.44
CA SER A 203 -8.19 8.23 12.00
C SER A 203 -9.34 9.15 11.53
N PRO A 204 -9.54 10.34 12.13
CA PRO A 204 -10.71 11.17 11.84
C PRO A 204 -10.71 11.71 10.41
N ASN A 205 -11.91 11.94 9.85
CA ASN A 205 -12.11 12.65 8.59
C ASN A 205 -12.26 14.16 8.83
N ASN A 206 -11.16 14.82 9.22
CA ASN A 206 -11.11 16.22 9.63
C ASN A 206 -10.35 17.13 8.67
#